data_AF-A0A258R0E1-F1
#
_entry.id   AF-A0A258R0E1-F1
#
_cell.length_a   1.000
_cell.length_b   1.000
_cell.length_c   1.000
_cell.angle_alpha   90.00
_cell.angle_beta   90.00
_cell.angle_gamma   90.00
#
_symmetry.space_group_name_H-M   'P 1'
#
loop_
_entity.id
_entity.type
_entity.pdbx_description
1 polymer ?
#
loop_
_entity_poly.entity_id
_entity_poly.type
_entity_poly.pdbx_seq_one_letter_code
_entity_poly.pdbx_strand_id
1 'polypeptide(L)'
;MAATIRSRILVSLMLVGVGLAPPARALEPVVQGPESVADWYAAGNRFIEDTGRLPDTRRPARNVILFVGDGMGISTLTAARILEGQLAGHPGEENRLSFETFPNVALSKTYSWDQQTPDAAPTMTAMATGHKAREGMLSVDHLTARGECSAAVT
;
A
#
# COMPACT_ATOMS: atom_id res chain seq x y z
N MET A 1 -0.73 25.00 92.50
CA MET A 1 0.44 24.26 91.99
C MET A 1 0.04 23.64 90.67
N ALA A 2 0.30 24.31 89.55
CA ALA A 2 -0.05 23.83 88.21
C ALA A 2 1.14 24.15 87.29
N ALA A 3 1.78 23.09 86.78
CA ALA A 3 2.96 23.16 85.95
C ALA A 3 2.54 23.21 84.47
N THR A 4 2.96 24.26 83.76
CA THR A 4 2.63 24.49 82.35
C THR A 4 3.60 23.73 81.44
N ILE A 5 3.05 22.82 80.64
CA ILE A 5 3.72 22.03 79.60
C ILE A 5 4.19 22.95 78.46
N ARG A 6 5.49 22.93 78.14
CA ARG A 6 6.05 23.62 76.96
C ARG A 6 6.14 22.64 75.79
N SER A 7 5.31 22.86 74.77
CA SER A 7 5.32 22.15 73.48
C SER A 7 6.52 22.56 72.64
N ARG A 8 7.28 21.58 72.13
CA ARG A 8 8.35 21.77 71.14
C ARG A 8 7.78 21.46 69.76
N ILE A 9 7.62 22.47 68.91
CA ILE A 9 7.22 22.32 67.51
C ILE A 9 8.47 21.93 66.71
N LEU A 10 8.44 20.74 66.09
CA LEU A 10 9.44 20.28 65.13
C LEU A 10 9.02 20.79 63.73
N VAL A 11 9.81 21.68 63.13
CA VAL A 11 9.61 22.10 61.73
C VAL A 11 10.37 21.12 60.84
N SER A 12 9.64 20.32 60.06
CA SER A 12 10.21 19.42 59.05
C SER A 12 10.38 20.18 57.75
N LEU A 13 11.61 20.30 57.26
CA LEU A 13 11.96 20.98 56.03
C LEU A 13 11.76 20.02 54.85
N MET A 14 10.67 20.15 54.10
CA MET A 14 10.47 19.43 52.83
C MET A 14 11.33 20.09 51.74
N LEU A 15 12.39 19.42 51.30
CA LEU A 15 13.08 19.76 50.05
C LEU A 15 12.20 19.34 48.87
N VAL A 16 11.65 20.31 48.14
CA VAL A 16 11.07 20.08 46.82
C VAL A 16 12.22 19.95 45.82
N GLY A 17 12.57 18.72 45.46
CA GLY A 17 13.46 18.45 44.34
C GLY A 17 12.74 18.78 43.04
N VAL A 18 13.07 19.91 42.42
CA VAL A 18 12.70 20.20 41.02
C VAL A 18 13.53 19.27 40.14
N GLY A 19 12.99 18.10 39.82
CA GLY A 19 13.56 17.23 38.81
C GLY A 19 13.47 17.93 37.45
N LEU A 20 14.62 18.30 36.89
CA LEU A 20 14.71 18.74 35.50
C LEU A 20 14.35 17.52 34.64
N ALA A 21 13.10 17.43 34.17
CA ALA A 21 12.75 16.44 33.17
C ALA A 21 13.64 16.70 31.93
N PRO A 22 14.36 15.70 31.40
CA PRO A 22 15.07 15.90 30.15
C PRO A 22 14.06 16.35 29.09
N PRO A 23 14.41 17.31 28.21
CA PRO A 23 13.51 17.72 27.15
C PRO A 23 13.09 16.47 26.39
N ALA A 24 11.78 16.27 26.23
CA ALA A 24 11.25 15.22 25.41
C ALA A 24 11.88 15.38 24.03
N ARG A 25 12.83 14.50 23.69
CA ARG A 25 13.34 14.41 22.32
C ARG A 25 12.13 14.05 21.47
N ALA A 26 11.72 14.96 20.60
CA ALA A 26 10.81 14.61 19.53
C ALA A 26 11.42 13.39 18.84
N LEU A 27 10.64 12.31 18.71
CA LEU A 27 11.08 11.17 17.93
C LEU A 27 11.34 11.71 16.52
N GLU A 28 12.60 11.66 16.11
CA GLU A 28 13.01 11.90 14.73
C GLU A 28 12.05 11.06 13.85
N PRO A 29 11.33 11.67 12.90
CA PRO A 29 10.44 10.92 12.04
C PRO A 29 11.22 9.77 11.41
N VAL A 30 10.63 8.56 11.41
CA VAL A 30 11.25 7.35 10.86
C VAL A 30 11.65 7.57 9.38
N VAL A 31 10.88 8.39 8.67
CA VAL A 31 11.22 8.88 7.34
C VAL A 31 12.07 10.15 7.49
N GLN A 32 13.39 9.97 7.35
CA GLN A 32 14.38 11.05 7.32
C GLN A 32 14.74 11.36 5.87
N GLY A 33 14.01 12.27 5.24
CA GLY A 33 14.34 12.81 3.92
C GLY A 33 14.80 14.27 4.05
N PRO A 34 15.86 14.71 3.35
CA PRO A 34 16.16 16.13 3.17
C PRO A 34 15.17 16.73 2.17
N GLU A 35 13.88 16.64 2.43
CA GLU A 35 12.85 17.04 1.49
C GLU A 35 12.44 18.47 1.80
N SER A 36 13.14 19.40 1.15
CA SER A 36 12.66 20.76 1.09
C SER A 36 11.40 20.81 0.23
N VAL A 37 10.60 21.86 0.42
CA VAL A 37 9.48 22.16 -0.48
C VAL A 37 9.93 22.21 -1.95
N ALA A 38 11.16 22.68 -2.22
CA ALA A 38 11.69 22.76 -3.57
C ALA A 38 11.89 21.38 -4.22
N ASP A 39 12.19 20.34 -3.45
CA ASP A 39 12.42 18.99 -3.97
C ASP A 39 11.11 18.39 -4.51
N TRP A 40 10.00 18.60 -3.80
CA TRP A 40 8.67 18.20 -4.25
C TRP A 40 8.25 18.91 -5.55
N TYR A 41 8.51 20.21 -5.66
CA TYR A 41 8.26 20.97 -6.89
C TYR A 41 9.12 20.46 -8.05
N ALA A 42 10.40 20.22 -7.81
CA ALA A 42 11.30 19.69 -8.83
C ALA A 42 10.88 18.30 -9.29
N ALA A 43 10.49 17.41 -8.38
CA ALA A 43 9.96 16.09 -8.70
C ALA A 43 8.67 16.15 -9.52
N GLY A 44 7.74 17.04 -9.14
CA GLY A 44 6.50 17.27 -9.88
C GLY A 44 6.75 17.80 -11.30
N ASN A 45 7.65 18.77 -11.46
CA ASN A 45 8.02 19.29 -12.79
C ASN A 45 8.64 18.18 -13.66
N ARG A 46 9.54 17.36 -13.09
CA ARG A 46 10.13 16.23 -13.80
C ARG A 46 9.07 15.21 -14.24
N PHE A 47 8.08 14.92 -13.40
CA PHE A 47 6.97 14.03 -13.76
C PHE A 47 6.17 14.55 -14.97
N ILE A 48 5.91 15.86 -15.04
CA ILE A 48 5.22 16.49 -16.18
C ILE A 48 6.08 16.40 -17.45
N GLU A 49 7.37 16.71 -17.33
CA GLU A 49 8.33 16.61 -18.44
C GLU A 49 8.41 15.17 -18.98
N ASP A 50 8.54 14.18 -18.10
CA ASP A 50 8.61 12.76 -18.46
C ASP A 50 7.32 12.29 -19.14
N THR A 51 6.16 12.73 -18.64
CA THR A 51 4.85 12.42 -19.25
C THR A 51 4.74 12.99 -20.67
N GLY A 52 5.29 14.19 -20.90
CA GLY A 52 5.33 14.81 -22.22
C GLY A 52 6.22 14.07 -23.24
N ARG A 53 7.05 13.12 -22.80
CA ARG A 53 7.96 12.33 -23.64
C ARG A 53 7.46 10.94 -23.96
N LEU A 54 6.27 10.57 -23.48
CA LEU A 54 5.71 9.24 -23.71
C LEU A 54 5.51 8.97 -25.22
N PRO A 55 5.92 7.80 -25.71
CA PRO A 55 5.82 7.47 -27.13
C PRO A 55 4.35 7.27 -27.55
N ASP A 56 4.06 7.60 -28.80
CA ASP A 56 2.76 7.33 -29.40
C ASP A 56 2.55 5.83 -29.65
N THR A 57 1.59 5.23 -28.94
CA THR A 57 1.28 3.79 -29.00
C THR A 57 0.13 3.44 -29.93
N ARG A 58 -0.27 4.30 -30.87
CA ARG A 58 -1.37 4.00 -31.83
C ARG A 58 -1.10 2.87 -32.82
N ARG A 59 0.12 2.33 -32.85
CA ARG A 59 0.48 1.22 -33.75
C ARG A 59 0.04 -0.12 -33.16
N PRO A 60 -0.44 -1.07 -33.98
CA PRO A 60 -0.76 -2.41 -33.49
C PRO A 60 0.44 -3.09 -32.81
N ALA A 61 0.19 -3.74 -31.67
CA ALA A 61 1.21 -4.49 -30.95
C ALA A 61 1.58 -5.79 -31.70
N ARG A 62 2.87 -6.09 -31.79
CA ARG A 62 3.35 -7.37 -32.35
C ARG A 62 3.32 -8.51 -31.34
N ASN A 63 3.57 -8.19 -30.07
CA ASN A 63 3.65 -9.15 -28.98
C ASN A 63 2.80 -8.64 -27.81
N VAL A 64 2.20 -9.57 -27.07
CA VAL A 64 1.45 -9.29 -25.85
C VAL A 64 2.05 -10.13 -24.73
N ILE A 65 2.42 -9.48 -23.63
CA ILE A 65 2.89 -10.13 -22.41
C ILE A 65 1.95 -9.71 -21.29
N LEU A 66 1.31 -10.67 -20.64
CA LEU A 66 0.40 -10.45 -19.52
C LEU A 66 1.04 -11.00 -18.24
N PHE A 67 1.34 -10.12 -17.29
CA PHE A 67 1.78 -10.51 -15.95
C PHE A 67 0.58 -10.51 -15.01
N VAL A 68 0.38 -11.62 -14.29
CA VAL A 68 -0.72 -11.76 -13.33
C VAL A 68 -0.14 -11.99 -11.95
N GLY A 69 -0.35 -11.02 -11.05
CA GLY A 69 -0.09 -11.20 -9.63
C GLY A 69 -1.35 -11.70 -8.94
N ASP A 70 -1.46 -13.01 -8.73
CA ASP A 70 -2.58 -13.61 -8.01
C ASP A 70 -2.65 -13.08 -6.56
N GLY A 71 -3.83 -12.61 -6.14
CA GLY A 71 -4.03 -11.95 -4.85
C GLY A 71 -3.29 -10.62 -4.66
N MET A 72 -2.70 -10.03 -5.71
CA MET A 72 -1.89 -8.80 -5.61
C MET A 72 -2.76 -7.54 -5.67
N GLY A 73 -3.47 -7.24 -4.58
CA GLY A 73 -4.21 -6.00 -4.40
C GLY A 73 -3.32 -4.76 -4.18
N ILE A 74 -3.93 -3.58 -4.11
CA ILE A 74 -3.22 -2.30 -3.88
C ILE A 74 -2.41 -2.31 -2.58
N SER A 75 -2.96 -2.88 -1.50
CA SER A 75 -2.25 -3.00 -0.23
C SER A 75 -1.00 -3.88 -0.35
N THR A 76 -1.09 -5.00 -1.09
CA THR A 76 0.05 -5.89 -1.36
C THR A 76 1.12 -5.17 -2.18
N LEU A 77 0.72 -4.37 -3.16
CA LEU A 77 1.65 -3.54 -3.94
C LEU A 77 2.40 -2.53 -3.07
N THR A 78 1.68 -1.79 -2.22
CA THR A 78 2.29 -0.82 -1.29
C THR A 78 3.23 -1.49 -0.30
N ALA A 79 2.84 -2.64 0.25
CA ALA A 79 3.72 -3.40 1.15
C ALA A 79 4.99 -3.89 0.42
N ALA A 80 4.84 -4.37 -0.82
CA ALA A 80 5.95 -4.87 -1.62
C ALA A 80 6.95 -3.76 -1.98
N ARG A 81 6.50 -2.57 -2.40
CA ARG A 81 7.40 -1.47 -2.74
C ARG A 81 8.19 -0.97 -1.54
N ILE A 82 7.55 -0.88 -0.36
CA ILE A 82 8.22 -0.50 0.89
C ILE A 82 9.28 -1.53 1.25
N LEU A 83 8.91 -2.82 1.21
CA LEU A 83 9.83 -3.92 1.52
C LEU A 83 11.03 -3.94 0.57
N GLU A 84 10.81 -3.83 -0.74
CA GLU A 84 11.91 -3.80 -1.72
C GLU A 84 12.85 -2.61 -1.47
N GLY A 85 12.31 -1.41 -1.21
CA GLY A 85 13.11 -0.24 -0.89
C GLY A 85 13.96 -0.43 0.37
N GLN A 86 13.39 -1.02 1.41
CA GLN A 86 14.09 -1.33 2.66
C GLN A 86 15.19 -2.37 2.47
N LEU A 87 14.94 -3.41 1.66
CA LEU A 87 15.95 -4.40 1.29
C LEU A 87 17.10 -3.80 0.48
N ALA A 88 16.85 -2.70 -0.25
CA ALA A 88 17.85 -1.91 -0.95
C ALA A 88 18.54 -0.85 -0.06
N GLY A 89 18.22 -0.77 1.22
CA GLY A 89 18.83 0.19 2.17
C GLY A 89 18.21 1.59 2.13
N HIS A 90 17.03 1.77 1.54
CA HIS A 90 16.26 3.00 1.53
C HIS A 90 15.13 2.99 2.58
N PRO A 91 14.50 4.14 2.89
CA PRO A 91 13.35 4.19 3.82
C PRO A 91 12.18 3.27 3.43
N GLY A 92 11.90 3.17 2.12
CA GLY A 92 10.93 2.27 1.53
C GLY A 92 9.82 2.98 0.75
N GLU A 93 9.22 4.02 1.31
CA GLU A 93 8.02 4.68 0.78
C GLU A 93 8.25 5.31 -0.61
N GLU A 94 9.44 5.88 -0.84
CA GLU A 94 9.85 6.50 -2.10
C GLU A 94 10.22 5.47 -3.19
N ASN A 95 10.41 4.20 -2.83
CA ASN A 95 10.73 3.16 -3.81
C ASN A 95 9.54 2.93 -4.76
N ARG A 96 9.82 2.53 -6.00
CA ARG A 96 8.81 2.14 -7.00
C ARG A 96 9.14 0.76 -7.55
N LEU A 97 8.16 -0.13 -7.59
CA LEU A 97 8.31 -1.42 -8.26
C LEU A 97 8.52 -1.18 -9.77
N SER A 98 9.19 -2.13 -10.43
CA SER A 98 9.48 -2.03 -11.87
C SER A 98 8.26 -1.67 -12.73
N PHE A 99 7.10 -2.29 -12.49
CA PHE A 99 5.86 -2.03 -13.22
C PHE A 99 5.12 -0.76 -12.80
N GLU A 100 5.43 -0.15 -11.65
CA GLU A 100 4.89 1.17 -11.27
C GLU A 100 5.49 2.29 -12.12
N THR A 101 6.54 2.01 -12.90
CA THR A 101 7.11 2.92 -13.90
C THR A 101 6.38 2.90 -15.24
N PHE A 102 5.41 1.99 -15.42
CA PHE A 102 4.64 1.92 -16.65
C PHE A 102 3.78 3.18 -16.83
N PRO A 103 3.60 3.63 -18.09
CA PRO A 103 2.97 4.92 -18.36
C PRO A 103 1.46 4.96 -18.15
N ASN A 104 0.80 3.79 -18.04
CA ASN A 104 -0.64 3.67 -17.94
C ASN A 104 -1.03 2.84 -16.72
N VAL A 105 -2.05 3.31 -16.00
CA VAL A 105 -2.66 2.63 -14.86
C VAL A 105 -4.17 2.64 -15.01
N ALA A 106 -4.81 1.55 -14.59
CA ALA A 106 -6.26 1.46 -14.55
C ALA A 106 -6.68 0.62 -13.33
N LEU A 107 -7.91 0.85 -12.85
CA LEU A 107 -8.54 0.01 -11.85
C LEU A 107 -9.44 -1.02 -12.54
N SER A 108 -9.42 -2.26 -12.05
CA SER A 108 -10.25 -3.35 -12.57
C SER A 108 -11.31 -3.78 -11.56
N LYS A 109 -12.55 -3.95 -12.02
CA LYS A 109 -13.66 -4.48 -11.21
C LYS A 109 -13.70 -6.00 -11.32
N THR A 110 -13.25 -6.68 -10.27
CA THR A 110 -12.92 -8.11 -10.30
C THR A 110 -14.10 -9.06 -10.12
N TYR A 111 -15.25 -8.60 -9.59
CA TYR A 111 -16.43 -9.46 -9.32
C TYR A 111 -16.71 -10.48 -10.43
N SER A 112 -17.00 -11.73 -10.07
CA SER A 112 -17.42 -12.75 -11.04
C SER A 112 -18.89 -12.58 -11.38
N TRP A 113 -19.47 -13.46 -12.20
CA TRP A 113 -20.90 -13.36 -12.51
C TRP A 113 -21.80 -13.45 -11.27
N ASP A 114 -21.44 -14.34 -10.34
CA ASP A 114 -22.27 -14.70 -9.19
C ASP A 114 -21.62 -14.43 -7.82
N GLN A 115 -20.42 -13.83 -7.76
CA GLN A 115 -19.83 -13.34 -6.51
C GLN A 115 -19.21 -11.95 -6.60
N GLN A 116 -19.32 -11.21 -5.49
CA GLN A 116 -18.63 -9.93 -5.31
C GLN A 116 -17.13 -10.10 -5.07
N THR A 117 -16.75 -11.17 -4.33
CA THR A 117 -15.36 -11.55 -4.07
C THR A 117 -15.08 -12.84 -4.82
N PRO A 118 -14.42 -12.76 -6.00
CA PRO A 118 -14.26 -13.92 -6.86
C PRO A 118 -13.08 -14.81 -6.46
N ASP A 119 -13.08 -16.05 -6.93
CA ASP A 119 -11.90 -16.91 -6.96
C ASP A 119 -11.02 -16.69 -8.21
N ALA A 120 -9.92 -17.43 -8.31
CA ALA A 120 -8.94 -17.28 -9.38
C ALA A 120 -9.46 -17.73 -10.77
N ALA A 121 -10.42 -18.67 -10.81
CA ALA A 121 -10.92 -19.25 -12.05
C ALA A 121 -11.70 -18.26 -12.95
N PRO A 122 -12.78 -17.59 -12.49
CA PRO A 122 -13.55 -16.66 -13.29
C PRO A 122 -12.77 -15.37 -13.58
N THR A 123 -11.83 -14.99 -12.70
CA THR A 123 -10.97 -13.81 -12.93
C THR A 123 -9.98 -14.06 -14.06
N MET A 124 -9.32 -15.23 -14.09
CA MET A 124 -8.48 -15.61 -15.23
C MET A 124 -9.29 -15.81 -16.51
N THR A 125 -10.50 -16.36 -16.43
CA THR A 125 -11.40 -16.47 -17.59
C THR A 125 -11.73 -15.09 -18.16
N ALA A 126 -12.05 -14.11 -17.32
CA ALA A 126 -12.29 -12.74 -17.75
C ALA A 126 -11.07 -12.09 -18.42
N MET A 127 -9.86 -12.28 -17.87
CA MET A 127 -8.63 -11.73 -18.43
C MET A 127 -8.25 -12.38 -19.78
N ALA A 128 -8.41 -13.69 -19.90
CA ALA A 128 -7.97 -14.45 -21.07
C ALA A 128 -8.98 -14.41 -22.23
N THR A 129 -10.28 -14.41 -21.90
CA THR A 129 -11.36 -14.58 -22.91
C THR A 129 -12.18 -13.30 -23.14
N GLY A 130 -12.15 -12.35 -22.19
CA GLY A 130 -13.04 -11.18 -22.21
C GLY A 130 -14.44 -11.43 -21.65
N HIS A 131 -14.76 -12.66 -21.21
CA HIS A 131 -16.06 -13.02 -20.63
C HIS A 131 -15.94 -13.33 -19.13
N LYS A 132 -16.86 -12.78 -18.33
CA LYS A 132 -16.97 -13.18 -16.91
C LYS A 132 -17.65 -14.55 -16.83
N ALA A 133 -17.10 -15.41 -15.98
CA ALA A 133 -17.66 -16.71 -15.63
C ALA A 133 -18.23 -16.73 -14.21
N ARG A 134 -18.85 -17.85 -13.84
CA ARG A 134 -19.25 -18.15 -12.45
C ARG A 134 -18.07 -18.65 -11.63
N GLU A 135 -18.19 -18.64 -10.31
CA GLU A 135 -17.14 -19.16 -9.41
C GLU A 135 -16.70 -20.59 -9.71
N GLY A 136 -15.38 -20.80 -9.69
CA GLY A 136 -14.74 -22.07 -9.99
C GLY A 136 -14.81 -22.51 -11.45
N MET A 137 -15.33 -21.66 -12.35
CA MET A 137 -15.46 -21.99 -13.78
C MET A 137 -14.31 -21.37 -14.58
N LEU A 138 -13.72 -22.18 -15.46
CA LEU A 138 -12.57 -21.83 -16.29
C LEU A 138 -12.94 -21.92 -17.77
N SER A 139 -12.60 -20.88 -18.54
CA SER A 139 -12.72 -20.86 -20.01
C SER A 139 -14.13 -21.17 -20.54
N VAL A 140 -15.17 -20.79 -19.80
CA VAL A 140 -16.57 -20.84 -20.21
C VAL A 140 -17.27 -19.54 -19.82
N ASP A 141 -18.42 -19.26 -20.41
CA ASP A 141 -19.22 -18.09 -20.05
C ASP A 141 -20.05 -18.28 -18.76
N HIS A 142 -20.79 -17.23 -18.39
CA HIS A 142 -21.64 -17.21 -17.20
C HIS A 142 -22.94 -18.03 -17.32
N LEU A 143 -23.32 -18.48 -18.51
CA LEU A 143 -24.50 -19.33 -18.72
C LEU A 143 -24.22 -20.76 -18.31
N THR A 144 -22.95 -21.17 -18.31
CA THR A 144 -22.53 -22.50 -17.85
C THR A 144 -22.77 -22.64 -16.35
N ALA A 145 -23.54 -23.66 -15.97
CA ALA A 145 -23.80 -23.96 -14.57
C ALA A 145 -22.53 -24.47 -13.87
N ARG A 146 -22.38 -24.12 -12.60
CA ARG A 146 -21.27 -24.62 -11.78
C ARG A 146 -21.36 -26.14 -11.64
N GLY A 147 -20.25 -26.84 -11.90
CA GLY A 147 -20.20 -28.31 -11.87
C GLY A 147 -20.74 -28.99 -13.13
N GLU A 148 -20.95 -28.24 -14.22
CA GLU A 148 -21.21 -28.83 -15.53
C GLU A 148 -20.00 -29.64 -15.99
N CYS A 149 -20.22 -30.92 -16.28
CA CYS A 149 -19.18 -31.89 -16.62
C CYS A 149 -19.11 -32.18 -18.13
N SER A 150 -20.08 -31.71 -18.91
CA SER A 150 -20.12 -31.91 -20.35
C SER A 150 -19.01 -31.12 -21.02
N ALA A 151 -18.09 -31.83 -21.68
CA ALA A 151 -17.03 -31.22 -22.49
C ALA A 151 -17.55 -30.52 -23.76
N ALA A 152 -18.85 -30.62 -24.06
CA ALA A 152 -19.48 -29.93 -25.17
C ALA A 152 -19.80 -28.46 -24.87
N VAL A 153 -19.66 -28.03 -23.61
CA VAL A 153 -19.89 -26.64 -23.21
C VAL A 153 -18.62 -25.83 -23.47
N THR A 154 -18.77 -24.72 -24.19
CA THR A 154 -17.72 -23.76 -24.57
C THR A 154 -18.12 -22.37 -24.14
#